data_AF-A0A9N8NA28-F1
#
_entry.id   AF-A0A9N8NA28-F1
#
_cell.length_a   1.000
_cell.length_b   1.000
_cell.length_c   1.000
_cell.angle_alpha   90.00
_cell.angle_beta   90.00
_cell.angle_gamma   90.00
#
_symmetry.space_group_name_H-M   'P 1'
#
loop_
_entity.id
_entity.type
_entity.pdbx_description
1 polymer ?
#
loop_
_entity_poly.entity_id
_entity_poly.type
_entity_poly.pdbx_seq_one_letter_code
_entity_poly.pdbx_strand_id
1 'polypeptide(L)'
;MTTSQHLYPPFIVGKYKGEYLKYYGQDFLMTAAGTRSGKGTSLVIPNLLTYPDSVVVEDIKEENYHYTSGYRRACGHETYLWAPFSEDGRSHAYNPLEYIAGRPAYARVGDVMTIGEHLYPSNVDARLKYWNDNARNLFIGIVLYLLETPSLPCTFGEALRQASGKGRAIREHISSIVSTRADAAHATDGLPALTFECLDALNRFLSQSKEAFANIVSTMTAPLNVFSCGRRSKSDVKRRRQSGIRNVF
;
A
#
# COMPACT_ATOMS: atom_id res chain seq x y z
N MET A 1 15.06 -45.08 4.62
CA MET A 1 15.42 -43.87 5.40
C MET A 1 14.16 -43.04 5.51
N THR A 2 13.59 -42.94 6.70
CA THR A 2 12.36 -42.21 6.97
C THR A 2 12.59 -40.71 6.80
N THR A 3 12.27 -40.17 5.62
CA THR A 3 12.08 -38.74 5.44
C THR A 3 10.93 -38.33 6.33
N SER A 4 11.23 -37.81 7.51
CA SER A 4 10.34 -36.90 8.22
C SER A 4 9.98 -35.80 7.21
N GLN A 5 8.80 -35.90 6.59
CA GLN A 5 8.27 -34.83 5.75
C GLN A 5 7.90 -33.70 6.70
N HIS A 6 8.84 -32.77 6.88
CA HIS A 6 8.57 -31.54 7.59
C HIS A 6 7.51 -30.77 6.79
N LEU A 7 6.44 -30.36 7.46
CA LEU A 7 5.33 -29.63 6.85
C LEU A 7 5.76 -28.26 6.32
N TYR A 8 6.79 -27.67 6.93
CA TYR A 8 7.28 -26.33 6.62
C TYR A 8 8.68 -26.37 6.00
N PRO A 9 9.00 -25.44 5.09
CA PRO A 9 10.33 -25.33 4.52
C PRO A 9 11.39 -25.01 5.60
N PRO A 10 12.64 -25.50 5.44
CA PRO A 10 13.70 -25.23 6.40
C PRO A 10 14.15 -23.77 6.38
N PHE A 11 14.39 -23.23 7.57
CA PHE A 11 15.13 -21.99 7.77
C PHE A 11 16.50 -22.29 8.39
N ILE A 12 17.59 -21.88 7.74
CA ILE A 12 18.95 -22.09 8.24
C ILE A 12 19.20 -21.12 9.41
N VAL A 13 19.51 -21.66 10.58
CA VAL A 13 19.81 -20.88 11.80
C VAL A 13 21.28 -20.91 12.19
N GLY A 14 22.08 -21.78 11.57
CA GLY A 14 23.50 -21.85 11.84
C GLY A 14 24.18 -23.04 11.19
N LYS A 15 25.43 -23.30 11.60
CA LYS A 15 26.24 -24.43 11.15
C LYS A 15 26.98 -25.03 12.35
N TYR A 16 26.92 -26.35 12.51
CA TYR A 16 27.62 -27.07 13.56
C TYR A 16 28.26 -28.34 13.00
N LYS A 17 29.57 -28.53 13.26
CA LYS A 17 30.36 -29.68 12.78
C LYS A 17 30.22 -29.97 11.28
N GLY A 18 30.18 -28.92 10.46
CA GLY A 18 30.05 -29.06 9.00
C GLY A 18 28.61 -29.09 8.49
N GLU A 19 27.63 -29.35 9.36
CA GLU A 19 26.23 -29.49 9.00
C GLU A 19 25.41 -28.23 9.26
N TYR A 20 24.45 -27.94 8.39
CA TYR A 20 23.53 -26.82 8.57
C TYR A 20 22.47 -27.15 9.62
N LEU A 21 22.34 -26.28 10.61
CA LEU A 21 21.24 -26.30 11.56
C LEU A 21 20.02 -25.64 10.90
N LYS A 22 18.92 -26.40 10.82
CA LYS A 22 17.68 -25.97 10.17
C LYS A 22 16.53 -26.01 11.17
N TYR A 23 15.78 -24.92 11.24
CA TYR A 23 14.52 -24.84 11.95
C TYR A 23 13.37 -25.12 10.98
N TYR A 24 12.38 -25.89 11.43
CA TYR A 24 11.20 -26.27 10.66
C TYR A 24 9.96 -25.89 11.47
N GLY A 25 9.34 -24.77 11.14
CA GLY A 25 8.17 -24.27 11.87
C GLY A 25 7.70 -22.90 11.39
N GLN A 26 6.63 -22.40 12.00
CA GLN A 26 6.03 -21.10 11.71
C GLN A 26 6.25 -20.07 12.83
N ASP A 27 7.02 -20.41 13.86
CA ASP A 27 7.31 -19.47 14.94
C ASP A 27 8.22 -18.34 14.44
N PHE A 28 8.16 -17.20 15.12
CA PHE A 28 9.03 -16.08 14.83
C PHE A 28 10.47 -16.35 15.23
N LEU A 29 11.40 -16.05 14.32
CA LEU A 29 12.84 -16.11 14.58
C LEU A 29 13.41 -14.70 14.72
N MET A 30 14.14 -14.44 15.80
CA MET A 30 14.84 -13.18 16.02
C MET A 30 16.35 -13.41 16.02
N THR A 31 17.08 -12.62 15.22
CA THR A 31 18.54 -12.61 15.21
C THR A 31 19.06 -11.27 15.70
N ALA A 32 19.76 -11.28 16.83
CA ALA A 32 20.46 -10.12 17.36
C ALA A 32 21.94 -10.15 16.94
N ALA A 33 22.36 -9.17 16.14
CA ALA A 33 23.73 -9.09 15.65
C ALA A 33 24.15 -7.63 15.39
N GLY A 34 25.37 -7.27 15.82
CA GLY A 34 25.91 -5.92 15.63
C GLY A 34 26.11 -5.54 14.16
N THR A 35 26.43 -4.29 13.89
CA THR A 35 26.85 -3.86 12.55
C THR A 35 28.14 -4.58 12.15
N ARG A 36 28.28 -4.93 10.86
CA ARG A 36 29.46 -5.65 10.31
C ARG A 36 29.75 -7.05 10.91
N SER A 37 28.82 -7.62 11.68
CA SER A 37 28.91 -8.98 12.23
C SER A 37 28.68 -10.10 11.21
N GLY A 38 28.35 -9.76 9.97
CA GLY A 38 28.07 -10.73 8.92
C GLY A 38 26.62 -11.25 8.88
N LYS A 39 25.66 -10.68 9.64
CA LYS A 39 24.26 -11.16 9.62
C LYS A 39 23.64 -11.32 8.22
N GLY A 40 24.00 -10.43 7.29
CA GLY A 40 23.54 -10.49 5.90
C GLY A 40 24.11 -11.71 5.17
N THR A 41 25.41 -11.94 5.29
CA THR A 41 26.12 -13.01 4.58
C THR A 41 25.97 -14.39 5.24
N SER A 42 25.77 -14.46 6.55
CA SER A 42 25.70 -15.72 7.30
C SER A 42 24.27 -16.25 7.50
N LEU A 43 23.27 -15.37 7.47
CA LEU A 43 21.88 -15.74 7.73
C LEU A 43 20.93 -15.35 6.61
N VAL A 44 20.89 -14.07 6.22
CA VAL A 44 19.88 -13.54 5.29
C VAL A 44 20.07 -14.10 3.89
N ILE A 45 21.24 -13.87 3.27
CA ILE A 45 21.52 -14.32 1.90
C ILE A 45 21.39 -15.84 1.75
N PRO A 46 21.98 -16.69 2.63
CA PRO A 46 21.81 -18.14 2.54
C PRO A 46 20.34 -18.55 2.54
N ASN A 47 19.53 -18.01 3.45
CA ASN A 47 18.10 -18.33 3.50
C ASN A 47 17.36 -17.86 2.24
N LEU A 48 17.65 -16.67 1.70
CA LEU A 48 17.02 -16.21 0.46
C LEU A 48 17.38 -17.06 -0.76
N LEU A 49 18.56 -17.70 -0.75
CA LEU A 49 18.98 -18.63 -1.80
C LEU A 49 18.40 -20.04 -1.60
N THR A 50 18.12 -20.48 -0.38
CA THR A 50 17.66 -21.86 -0.14
C THR A 50 16.16 -21.97 0.15
N TYR A 51 15.49 -20.90 0.54
CA TYR A 51 14.07 -20.94 0.90
C TYR A 51 13.22 -21.12 -0.37
N PRO A 52 12.46 -22.24 -0.46
CA PRO A 52 11.81 -22.65 -1.69
C PRO A 52 10.55 -21.85 -2.00
N ASP A 53 9.96 -21.20 -1.00
CA ASP A 53 8.69 -20.50 -1.14
C ASP A 53 8.88 -18.98 -1.29
N SER A 54 7.76 -18.27 -1.35
CA SER A 54 7.70 -16.80 -1.45
C SER A 54 8.32 -16.11 -0.24
N VAL A 55 9.02 -15.00 -0.50
CA VAL A 55 9.65 -14.16 0.52
C VAL A 55 9.39 -12.69 0.25
N VAL A 56 9.12 -11.92 1.30
CA VAL A 56 9.09 -10.46 1.29
C VAL A 56 10.23 -9.98 2.18
N VAL A 57 11.06 -9.08 1.66
CA VAL A 57 12.31 -8.67 2.32
C VAL A 57 12.36 -7.15 2.40
N GLU A 58 12.49 -6.63 3.61
CA GLU A 58 12.90 -5.23 3.81
C GLU A 58 14.41 -5.13 3.57
N ASP A 59 14.80 -4.45 2.50
CA ASP A 59 16.19 -4.41 2.01
C ASP A 59 16.68 -2.97 1.84
N ILE A 60 16.91 -2.29 2.97
CA ILE A 60 17.32 -0.86 3.03
C ILE A 60 18.56 -0.57 2.17
N LYS A 61 19.45 -1.56 1.99
CA LYS A 61 20.71 -1.41 1.25
C LYS A 61 20.66 -1.98 -0.17
N GLU A 62 19.55 -2.59 -0.56
CA GLU A 62 19.40 -3.31 -1.83
C GLU A 62 20.42 -4.45 -2.05
N GLU A 63 21.10 -4.91 -0.99
CA GLU A 63 22.11 -5.98 -1.07
C GLU A 63 21.44 -7.33 -1.30
N ASN A 64 20.30 -7.58 -0.63
CA ASN A 64 19.61 -8.87 -0.73
C ASN A 64 19.05 -9.08 -2.14
N TYR A 65 18.40 -8.05 -2.71
CA TYR A 65 17.91 -8.13 -4.08
C TYR A 65 19.05 -8.30 -5.08
N HIS A 66 20.15 -7.55 -4.92
CA HIS A 66 21.31 -7.63 -5.81
C HIS A 66 21.92 -9.03 -5.85
N TYR A 67 22.15 -9.64 -4.68
CA TYR A 67 22.83 -10.94 -4.61
C TYR A 67 21.92 -12.15 -4.89
N THR A 68 20.61 -12.04 -4.66
CA THR A 68 19.74 -13.24 -4.65
C THR A 68 18.69 -13.28 -5.75
N SER A 69 18.27 -12.13 -6.30
CA SER A 69 17.15 -12.08 -7.26
C SER A 69 17.43 -12.90 -8.53
N GLY A 70 18.65 -12.83 -9.07
CA GLY A 70 19.04 -13.59 -10.26
C GLY A 70 18.94 -15.11 -10.05
N TYR A 71 19.42 -15.61 -8.92
CA TYR A 71 19.31 -17.03 -8.57
C TYR A 71 17.86 -17.45 -8.36
N ARG A 72 17.07 -16.66 -7.60
CA ARG A 72 15.65 -16.95 -7.38
C ARG A 72 14.86 -17.00 -8.70
N ARG A 73 15.14 -16.09 -9.65
CA ARG A 73 14.56 -16.15 -11.00
C ARG A 73 14.97 -17.42 -11.76
N ALA A 74 16.24 -17.84 -11.65
CA ALA A 74 16.71 -19.07 -12.28
C ALA A 74 16.04 -20.33 -11.69
N CYS A 75 15.60 -20.27 -10.42
CA CYS A 75 14.77 -21.29 -9.78
C CYS A 75 13.27 -21.20 -10.15
N GLY A 76 12.86 -20.28 -11.02
CA GLY A 76 11.48 -20.13 -11.47
C GLY A 76 10.63 -19.16 -10.64
N HIS A 77 11.20 -18.44 -9.68
CA HIS A 77 10.45 -17.45 -8.90
C HIS A 77 10.32 -16.12 -9.64
N GLU A 78 9.15 -15.50 -9.52
CA GLU A 78 9.01 -14.08 -9.84
C GLU A 78 9.70 -13.25 -8.74
N THR A 79 10.50 -12.27 -9.16
CA THR A 79 11.19 -11.38 -8.21
C THR A 79 10.95 -9.94 -8.59
N TYR A 80 10.54 -9.12 -7.63
CA TYR A 80 10.23 -7.71 -7.83
C TYR A 80 11.03 -6.86 -6.85
N LEU A 81 11.57 -5.76 -7.35
CA LEU A 81 12.19 -4.70 -6.54
C LEU A 81 11.21 -3.55 -6.42
N TRP A 82 10.82 -3.18 -5.20
CA TRP A 82 10.04 -1.98 -4.91
C TRP A 82 10.92 -0.97 -4.17
N ALA A 83 11.44 0.00 -4.93
CA ALA A 83 12.34 1.05 -4.48
C ALA A 83 11.78 2.42 -4.92
N PRO A 84 10.65 2.87 -4.34
CA PRO A 84 9.87 4.01 -4.86
C PRO A 84 10.65 5.34 -4.89
N PHE A 85 11.73 5.43 -4.13
CA PHE A 85 12.58 6.63 -4.03
C PHE A 85 13.90 6.50 -4.80
N SER A 86 14.16 5.40 -5.51
CA SER A 86 15.39 5.25 -6.29
C SER A 86 15.54 6.37 -7.32
N GLU A 87 16.73 6.95 -7.42
CA GLU A 87 17.05 8.03 -8.35
C GLU A 87 17.15 7.52 -9.80
N ASP A 88 17.59 6.27 -9.97
CA ASP A 88 17.74 5.63 -11.29
C ASP A 88 16.42 5.07 -11.86
N GLY A 89 15.32 5.19 -11.10
CA GLY A 89 13.99 4.72 -11.50
C GLY A 89 13.85 3.19 -11.58
N ARG A 90 14.79 2.40 -11.08
CA ARG A 90 14.69 0.93 -11.01
C ARG A 90 13.75 0.51 -9.88
N SER A 91 12.45 0.66 -10.11
CA SER A 91 11.42 0.19 -9.20
C SER A 91 10.24 -0.38 -9.96
N HIS A 92 9.66 -1.46 -9.43
CA HIS A 92 8.30 -1.85 -9.74
C HIS A 92 7.33 -0.88 -9.06
N ALA A 93 6.08 -0.91 -9.49
CA ALA A 93 5.01 -0.14 -8.88
C ALA A 93 4.14 -1.05 -8.01
N TYR A 94 3.60 -0.49 -6.94
CA TYR A 94 2.63 -1.15 -6.07
C TYR A 94 1.54 -0.15 -5.70
N ASN A 95 0.29 -0.53 -5.93
CA ASN A 95 -0.88 0.24 -5.51
C ASN A 95 -1.71 -0.59 -4.52
N PRO A 96 -1.71 -0.26 -3.22
CA PRO A 96 -2.47 -1.03 -2.24
C PRO A 96 -3.99 -0.92 -2.44
N LEU A 97 -4.48 0.11 -3.13
CA LEU A 97 -5.91 0.27 -3.43
C LEU A 97 -6.39 -0.61 -4.59
N GLU A 98 -5.50 -1.07 -5.46
CA GLU A 98 -5.84 -1.93 -6.60
C GLU A 98 -6.39 -3.28 -6.15
N TYR A 99 -5.80 -3.84 -5.08
CA TYR A 99 -6.28 -5.08 -4.49
C TYR A 99 -7.73 -4.96 -4.00
N ILE A 100 -8.13 -3.80 -3.48
CA ILE A 100 -9.49 -3.55 -2.97
C ILE A 100 -10.49 -3.45 -4.13
N ALA A 101 -10.09 -2.82 -5.25
CA ALA A 101 -10.94 -2.68 -6.42
C ALA A 101 -11.43 -4.03 -6.97
N GLY A 102 -10.60 -5.07 -6.89
CA GLY A 102 -10.96 -6.43 -7.30
C GLY A 102 -11.89 -7.18 -6.34
N ARG A 103 -12.13 -6.67 -5.12
CA ARG A 103 -12.92 -7.38 -4.11
C ARG A 103 -14.42 -7.08 -4.17
N PRO A 104 -15.26 -8.00 -3.67
CA PRO A 104 -16.70 -7.77 -3.54
C PRO A 104 -17.01 -6.52 -2.72
N ALA A 105 -18.08 -5.79 -3.09
CA ALA A 105 -18.43 -4.51 -2.48
C ALA A 105 -18.51 -4.56 -0.93
N TYR A 106 -19.09 -5.61 -0.36
CA TYR A 106 -19.23 -5.79 1.09
C TYR A 106 -17.90 -5.91 1.84
N ALA A 107 -16.81 -6.27 1.17
CA ALA A 107 -15.48 -6.42 1.79
C ALA A 107 -14.65 -5.14 1.70
N ARG A 108 -14.96 -4.24 0.74
CA ARG A 108 -14.12 -3.07 0.43
C ARG A 108 -14.00 -2.10 1.60
N VAL A 109 -15.10 -1.84 2.30
CA VAL A 109 -15.11 -0.88 3.43
C VAL A 109 -14.12 -1.31 4.52
N GLY A 110 -14.12 -2.60 4.88
CA GLY A 110 -13.20 -3.16 5.87
C GLY A 110 -11.74 -3.01 5.44
N ASP A 111 -11.43 -3.32 4.17
CA ASP A 111 -10.06 -3.21 3.66
C ASP A 111 -9.57 -1.75 3.60
N VAL A 112 -10.43 -0.82 3.19
CA VAL A 112 -10.11 0.62 3.19
C VAL A 112 -9.90 1.12 4.63
N MET A 113 -10.71 0.65 5.59
CA MET A 113 -10.50 0.95 7.01
C MET A 113 -9.16 0.42 7.52
N THR A 114 -8.79 -0.82 7.15
CA THR A 114 -7.49 -1.40 7.52
C THR A 114 -6.33 -0.56 6.99
N ILE A 115 -6.37 -0.14 5.72
CA ILE A 115 -5.34 0.77 5.17
C ILE A 115 -5.37 2.12 5.90
N GLY A 116 -6.56 2.65 6.15
CA GLY A 116 -6.75 3.90 6.87
C GLY A 116 -6.16 3.89 8.28
N GLU A 117 -6.27 2.77 9.01
CA GLU A 117 -5.67 2.61 10.34
C GLU A 117 -4.15 2.65 10.31
N HIS A 118 -3.52 2.07 9.28
CA HIS A 118 -2.07 2.12 9.11
C HIS A 118 -1.57 3.54 8.76
N LEU A 119 -2.38 4.33 8.03
CA LEU A 119 -2.04 5.71 7.67
C LEU A 119 -2.34 6.70 8.81
N TYR A 120 -3.43 6.48 9.54
CA TYR A 120 -3.94 7.35 10.61
C TYR A 120 -4.22 6.50 11.86
N PRO A 121 -3.19 6.18 12.66
CA PRO A 121 -3.32 5.27 13.80
C PRO A 121 -4.16 5.87 14.92
N SER A 122 -5.00 5.05 15.56
CA SER A 122 -5.79 5.46 16.73
C SER A 122 -5.10 5.24 18.08
N ASN A 123 -3.97 4.51 18.12
CA ASN A 123 -3.18 4.24 19.34
C ASN A 123 -2.18 5.37 19.67
N VAL A 124 -2.67 6.62 19.63
CA VAL A 124 -1.91 7.84 19.90
C VAL A 124 -2.60 8.63 21.02
N ASP A 125 -2.03 9.79 21.43
CA ASP A 125 -2.69 10.64 22.41
C ASP A 125 -4.09 11.09 21.95
N ALA A 126 -4.95 11.45 22.91
CA ALA A 126 -6.36 11.73 22.64
C ALA A 126 -6.58 12.87 21.62
N ARG A 127 -5.68 13.87 21.59
CA ARG A 127 -5.79 14.99 20.65
C ARG A 127 -5.44 14.54 19.24
N LEU A 128 -4.32 13.83 19.05
CA LEU A 128 -3.97 13.29 17.74
C LEU A 128 -4.98 12.25 17.25
N LYS A 129 -5.51 11.42 18.16
CA LYS A 129 -6.53 10.42 17.84
C LYS A 129 -7.77 11.06 17.22
N TYR A 130 -8.25 12.17 17.80
CA TYR A 130 -9.39 12.91 17.24
C TYR A 130 -9.16 13.31 15.78
N TRP A 131 -7.98 13.87 15.47
CA TRP A 131 -7.64 14.28 14.10
C TRP A 131 -7.46 13.08 13.17
N ASN A 132 -6.80 12.02 13.64
CA ASN A 132 -6.58 10.79 12.87
C ASN A 132 -7.90 10.09 12.53
N ASP A 133 -8.84 9.99 13.49
CA ASP A 133 -10.14 9.38 13.26
C ASP A 133 -10.95 10.15 12.19
N ASN A 134 -10.93 11.49 12.24
CA ASN A 134 -11.60 12.33 11.25
C ASN A 134 -10.90 12.28 9.87
N ALA A 135 -9.56 12.27 9.84
CA ALA A 135 -8.77 12.11 8.62
C ALA A 135 -9.03 10.76 7.95
N ARG A 136 -9.13 9.69 8.75
CA ARG A 136 -9.47 8.34 8.29
C ARG A 136 -10.89 8.29 7.71
N ASN A 137 -11.87 8.93 8.36
CA ASN A 137 -13.23 9.04 7.81
C ASN A 137 -13.24 9.74 6.44
N LEU A 138 -12.52 10.86 6.30
CA LEU A 138 -12.37 11.55 5.01
C LEU A 138 -11.68 10.66 3.96
N PHE A 139 -10.61 9.97 4.34
CA PHE A 139 -9.90 9.04 3.46
C PHE A 139 -10.80 7.90 2.96
N ILE A 140 -11.60 7.30 3.84
CA ILE A 140 -12.57 6.26 3.48
C ILE A 140 -13.57 6.79 2.44
N GLY A 141 -14.20 7.94 2.70
CA GLY A 141 -15.18 8.52 1.78
C GLY A 141 -14.58 8.82 0.40
N ILE A 142 -13.35 9.34 0.35
CA ILE A 142 -12.66 9.61 -0.92
C ILE A 142 -12.29 8.32 -1.64
N VAL A 143 -11.74 7.31 -0.96
CA VAL A 143 -11.32 6.07 -1.61
C VAL A 143 -12.52 5.27 -2.12
N LEU A 144 -13.63 5.22 -1.37
CA LEU A 144 -14.88 4.62 -1.83
C LEU A 144 -15.42 5.35 -3.07
N TYR A 145 -15.41 6.68 -3.06
CA TYR A 145 -15.76 7.48 -4.23
C TYR A 145 -14.90 7.11 -5.47
N LEU A 146 -13.59 6.90 -5.30
CA LEU A 146 -12.72 6.47 -6.40
C LEU A 146 -13.03 5.05 -6.88
N LEU A 147 -13.33 4.12 -5.96
CA LEU A 147 -13.73 2.75 -6.30
C LEU A 147 -15.06 2.70 -7.07
N GLU A 148 -15.91 3.71 -6.87
CA GLU A 148 -17.24 3.85 -7.50
C GLU A 148 -17.25 4.84 -8.67
N THR A 149 -16.07 5.33 -9.08
CA THR A 149 -15.89 6.25 -10.20
C THR A 149 -14.81 5.72 -11.15
N PRO A 150 -15.17 4.78 -12.06
CA PRO A 150 -14.21 4.10 -12.94
C PRO A 150 -13.43 5.03 -13.88
N SER A 151 -13.92 6.25 -14.11
CA SER A 151 -13.22 7.27 -14.90
C SER A 151 -12.01 7.87 -14.20
N LEU A 152 -11.86 7.65 -12.89
CA LEU A 152 -10.75 8.13 -12.07
C LEU A 152 -9.83 6.99 -11.64
N PRO A 153 -8.50 7.21 -11.59
CA PRO A 153 -7.58 6.20 -11.08
C PRO A 153 -7.76 6.02 -9.56
N CYS A 154 -7.94 4.77 -9.10
CA CYS A 154 -8.06 4.46 -7.68
C CYS A 154 -6.67 4.32 -7.04
N THR A 155 -6.01 5.44 -6.75
CA THR A 155 -4.66 5.49 -6.16
C THR A 155 -4.54 6.53 -5.07
N PHE A 156 -3.52 6.41 -4.22
CA PHE A 156 -3.22 7.41 -3.18
C PHE A 156 -2.94 8.80 -3.75
N GLY A 157 -2.30 8.89 -4.91
CA GLY A 157 -2.09 10.17 -5.59
C GLY A 157 -3.42 10.82 -6.01
N GLU A 158 -4.39 10.03 -6.46
CA GLU A 158 -5.72 10.56 -6.76
C GLU A 158 -6.49 10.93 -5.50
N ALA A 159 -6.44 10.09 -4.45
CA ALA A 159 -7.06 10.40 -3.17
C ALA A 159 -6.54 11.73 -2.60
N LEU A 160 -5.23 11.97 -2.69
CA LEU A 160 -4.61 13.25 -2.34
C LEU A 160 -5.19 14.42 -3.15
N ARG A 161 -5.29 14.29 -4.49
CA ARG A 161 -5.85 15.34 -5.36
C ARG A 161 -7.30 15.67 -5.02
N GLN A 162 -8.09 14.66 -4.68
CA GLN A 162 -9.48 14.84 -4.23
C GLN A 162 -9.55 15.57 -2.88
N ALA A 163 -8.70 15.18 -1.93
CA ALA A 163 -8.61 15.83 -0.62
C ALA A 163 -8.09 17.28 -0.68
N SER A 164 -7.30 17.60 -1.70
CA SER A 164 -6.88 18.99 -2.01
C SER A 164 -7.94 19.79 -2.78
N GLY A 165 -9.13 19.22 -3.04
CA GLY A 165 -10.27 19.91 -3.65
C GLY A 165 -10.19 20.10 -5.17
N LYS A 166 -9.22 19.48 -5.87
CA LYS A 166 -9.04 19.57 -7.34
C LYS A 166 -9.11 20.99 -7.91
N GLY A 167 -8.50 21.96 -7.22
CA GLY A 167 -8.48 23.37 -7.64
C GLY A 167 -9.68 24.20 -7.17
N ARG A 168 -10.56 23.63 -6.32
CA ARG A 168 -11.66 24.32 -5.64
C ARG A 168 -11.50 24.21 -4.12
N ALA A 169 -12.30 24.95 -3.36
CA ALA A 169 -12.38 24.74 -1.93
C ALA A 169 -12.87 23.31 -1.63
N ILE A 170 -12.18 22.59 -0.75
CA ILE A 170 -12.47 21.17 -0.46
C ILE A 170 -13.93 20.91 -0.09
N ARG A 171 -14.55 21.82 0.67
CA ARG A 171 -15.95 21.72 1.06
C ARG A 171 -16.89 21.80 -0.14
N GLU A 172 -16.64 22.74 -1.06
CA GLU A 172 -17.41 22.89 -2.29
C GLU A 172 -17.25 21.66 -3.19
N HIS A 173 -16.01 21.16 -3.29
CA HIS A 173 -15.69 19.97 -4.06
C HIS A 173 -16.44 18.72 -3.56
N ILE A 174 -16.35 18.42 -2.26
CA ILE A 174 -17.05 17.26 -1.68
C ILE A 174 -18.57 17.45 -1.69
N SER A 175 -19.06 18.66 -1.41
CA SER A 175 -20.49 18.97 -1.50
C SER A 175 -21.02 18.76 -2.92
N SER A 176 -20.23 19.11 -3.95
CA SER A 176 -20.57 18.86 -5.35
C SER A 176 -20.64 17.36 -5.65
N ILE A 177 -19.73 16.55 -5.12
CA ILE A 177 -19.74 15.09 -5.30
C ILE A 177 -21.01 14.49 -4.70
N VAL A 178 -21.30 14.82 -3.43
CA VAL A 178 -22.49 14.31 -2.74
C VAL A 178 -23.77 14.74 -3.45
N SER A 179 -23.89 16.01 -3.86
CA SER A 179 -25.10 16.50 -4.53
C SER A 179 -25.30 15.88 -5.91
N THR A 180 -24.21 15.56 -6.62
CA THR A 180 -24.28 14.97 -7.96
C THR A 180 -24.59 13.49 -7.94
N ARG A 181 -24.25 12.76 -6.86
CA ARG A 181 -24.38 11.29 -6.82
C ARG A 181 -25.07 10.74 -5.57
N ALA A 182 -25.88 11.56 -4.88
CA ALA A 182 -26.68 11.12 -3.74
C ALA A 182 -27.70 10.04 -4.13
N ASP A 183 -28.46 10.27 -5.20
CA ASP A 183 -29.49 9.36 -5.68
C ASP A 183 -29.38 9.13 -7.19
N ALA A 184 -29.92 8.00 -7.67
CA ALA A 184 -29.93 7.66 -9.10
C ALA A 184 -30.65 8.71 -9.96
N ALA A 185 -31.61 9.46 -9.38
CA ALA A 185 -32.31 10.56 -10.04
C ALA A 185 -31.44 11.83 -10.19
N HIS A 186 -30.42 12.00 -9.36
CA HIS A 186 -29.54 13.18 -9.34
C HIS A 186 -28.21 12.94 -10.05
N ALA A 187 -27.92 11.69 -10.46
CA ALA A 187 -26.72 11.30 -11.19
C ALA A 187 -26.63 12.01 -12.56
N THR A 188 -25.92 13.13 -12.61
CA THR A 188 -25.73 13.92 -13.85
C THR A 188 -24.55 13.44 -14.71
N ASP A 189 -23.72 12.54 -14.17
CA ASP A 189 -22.50 12.03 -14.82
C ASP A 189 -22.69 10.66 -15.49
N GLY A 190 -23.91 10.10 -15.47
CA GLY A 190 -24.23 8.80 -16.04
C GLY A 190 -23.68 7.61 -15.24
N LEU A 191 -23.16 7.83 -14.03
CA LEU A 191 -22.71 6.81 -13.11
C LEU A 191 -23.81 6.48 -12.07
N PRO A 192 -23.79 5.29 -11.44
CA PRO A 192 -24.78 4.95 -10.41
C PRO A 192 -24.71 5.88 -9.19
N ALA A 193 -25.71 5.85 -8.32
CA ALA A 193 -25.61 6.52 -7.01
C ALA A 193 -24.44 5.95 -6.19
N LEU A 194 -23.85 6.79 -5.34
CA LEU A 194 -22.81 6.34 -4.42
C LEU A 194 -23.41 5.42 -3.34
N THR A 195 -22.59 4.49 -2.84
CA THR A 195 -22.97 3.65 -1.71
C THR A 195 -23.29 4.49 -0.47
N PHE A 196 -24.14 3.95 0.40
CA PHE A 196 -24.49 4.61 1.66
C PHE A 196 -23.25 4.90 2.50
N GLU A 197 -22.31 3.96 2.57
CA GLU A 197 -21.07 4.08 3.33
C GLU A 197 -20.17 5.19 2.78
N CYS A 198 -20.10 5.35 1.46
CA CYS A 198 -19.40 6.45 0.82
C CYS A 198 -20.05 7.79 1.17
N LEU A 199 -21.37 7.91 1.00
CA LEU A 199 -22.12 9.14 1.27
C LEU A 199 -22.06 9.53 2.74
N ASP A 200 -22.24 8.57 3.66
CA ASP A 200 -22.17 8.77 5.11
C ASP A 200 -20.77 9.28 5.53
N ALA A 201 -19.70 8.66 5.02
CA ALA A 201 -18.34 9.12 5.30
C ALA A 201 -18.09 10.56 4.80
N LEU A 202 -18.53 10.90 3.59
CA LEU A 202 -18.40 12.26 3.04
C LEU A 202 -19.27 13.28 3.81
N ASN A 203 -20.49 12.91 4.20
CA ASN A 203 -21.40 13.77 4.96
C ASN A 203 -20.91 14.03 6.38
N ARG A 204 -20.29 13.04 7.04
CA ARG A 204 -19.62 13.24 8.33
C ARG A 204 -18.52 14.28 8.27
N PHE A 205 -17.76 14.31 7.17
CA PHE A 205 -16.80 15.37 6.92
C PHE A 205 -17.51 16.70 6.73
N LEU A 206 -18.51 16.80 5.84
CA LEU A 206 -19.25 18.06 5.57
C LEU A 206 -19.94 18.66 6.80
N SER A 207 -20.26 17.83 7.80
CA SER A 207 -20.88 18.23 9.07
C SER A 207 -19.89 18.84 10.08
N GLN A 208 -18.57 18.79 9.82
CA GLN A 208 -17.56 19.39 10.68
C GLN A 208 -17.55 20.93 10.59
N SER A 209 -16.98 21.58 11.60
CA SER A 209 -16.85 23.04 11.63
C SER A 209 -15.83 23.54 10.60
N LYS A 210 -15.90 24.83 10.26
CA LYS A 210 -15.00 25.44 9.28
C LYS A 210 -13.53 25.35 9.71
N GLU A 211 -13.30 25.53 11.00
CA GLU A 211 -11.99 25.51 11.65
C GLU A 211 -11.41 24.08 11.69
N ALA A 212 -12.27 23.07 11.79
CA ALA A 212 -11.85 21.67 11.78
C ALA A 212 -11.41 21.18 10.39
N PHE A 213 -11.98 21.71 9.30
CA PHE A 213 -11.67 21.24 7.93
C PHE A 213 -10.19 21.32 7.59
N ALA A 214 -9.55 22.46 7.86
CA ALA A 214 -8.15 22.66 7.51
C ALA A 214 -7.25 21.64 8.23
N ASN A 215 -7.54 21.38 9.50
CA ASN A 215 -6.80 20.40 10.30
C ASN A 215 -7.04 18.97 9.81
N ILE A 216 -8.29 18.58 9.53
CA ILE A 216 -8.63 17.24 9.01
C ILE A 216 -7.95 16.99 7.67
N VAL A 217 -8.00 17.96 6.75
CA VAL A 217 -7.36 17.84 5.43
C VAL A 217 -5.84 17.78 5.57
N SER A 218 -5.25 18.61 6.44
CA SER A 218 -3.81 18.56 6.72
C SER A 218 -3.38 17.19 7.26
N THR A 219 -4.10 16.67 8.25
CA THR A 219 -3.83 15.33 8.82
C THR A 219 -4.02 14.22 7.78
N MET A 220 -5.07 14.29 6.95
CA MET A 220 -5.33 13.31 5.89
C MET A 220 -4.25 13.34 4.80
N THR A 221 -3.81 14.52 4.38
CA THR A 221 -2.85 14.63 3.27
C THR A 221 -1.41 14.35 3.68
N ALA A 222 -1.07 14.52 4.96
CA ALA A 222 0.29 14.36 5.49
C ALA A 222 1.01 13.06 5.06
N PRO A 223 0.46 11.84 5.30
CA PRO A 223 1.13 10.61 4.87
C PRO A 223 1.10 10.40 3.35
N LEU A 224 0.20 11.08 2.64
CA LEU A 224 0.04 10.94 1.19
C LEU A 224 0.95 11.90 0.39
N ASN A 225 1.62 12.85 1.06
CA ASN A 225 2.46 13.85 0.39
C ASN A 225 3.59 13.26 -0.45
N VAL A 226 4.05 12.05 -0.17
CA VAL A 226 5.02 11.33 -1.01
C VAL A 226 4.50 11.07 -2.43
N PHE A 227 3.18 11.09 -2.62
CA PHE A 227 2.48 10.94 -3.91
C PHE A 227 2.08 12.27 -4.56
N SER A 228 2.49 13.41 -3.99
CA SER A 228 2.24 14.74 -4.56
C SER A 228 3.03 15.00 -5.85
N CYS A 229 4.22 14.39 -5.97
CA CYS A 229 5.08 14.55 -7.14
C CYS A 229 4.62 13.64 -8.28
N GLY A 230 4.16 14.26 -9.37
CA GLY A 230 3.90 13.56 -10.63
C GLY A 230 5.20 13.20 -11.34
N ARG A 231 6.02 12.28 -10.81
CA ARG A 231 7.06 11.59 -11.60
C ARG A 231 6.38 10.78 -12.71
N ARG A 232 5.93 11.47 -13.76
CA ARG A 232 5.78 10.90 -15.10
C ARG A 232 7.16 11.07 -15.73
N SER A 233 8.05 10.11 -15.52
CA SER A 233 9.27 10.12 -16.31
C SER A 233 8.88 9.99 -17.78
N LYS A 234 9.37 10.88 -18.65
CA LYS A 234 9.19 10.78 -20.10
C LYS A 234 9.71 9.44 -20.67
N SER A 235 10.56 8.72 -19.92
CA SER A 235 11.01 7.36 -20.27
C SER A 235 9.99 6.25 -19.97
N ASP A 236 9.00 6.48 -19.08
CA ASP A 236 7.99 5.47 -18.71
C ASP A 236 6.98 5.22 -19.84
N VAL A 237 6.68 6.24 -20.65
CA VAL A 237 5.74 6.11 -21.78
C VAL A 237 6.29 5.21 -22.89
N LYS A 238 7.61 5.17 -23.08
CA LYS A 238 8.23 4.26 -24.06
C LYS A 238 8.31 2.81 -23.57
N ARG A 239 8.57 2.58 -22.27
CA ARG A 239 8.59 1.22 -21.69
C ARG A 239 7.19 0.58 -21.58
N ARG A 240 6.13 1.39 -21.40
CA ARG A 240 4.72 0.94 -21.37
C ARG A 240 4.26 0.12 -22.59
N ARG A 241 4.92 0.24 -23.74
CA ARG A 241 4.59 -0.53 -24.95
C ARG A 241 5.33 -1.87 -25.07
N GLN A 242 6.42 -2.09 -24.34
CA GLN A 242 7.26 -3.29 -24.48
C GLN A 242 7.07 -4.32 -23.37
N SER A 243 6.58 -3.94 -22.17
CA SER A 243 6.54 -4.84 -21.01
C SER A 243 5.17 -5.42 -20.64
N GLY A 244 4.08 -5.06 -21.36
CA GLY A 244 2.74 -5.58 -21.06
C GLY A 244 2.15 -5.16 -19.70
N ILE A 245 2.83 -4.28 -18.95
CA ILE A 245 2.37 -3.79 -17.63
C ILE A 245 1.20 -2.82 -17.85
N ARG A 246 -0.01 -3.25 -17.50
CA ARG A 246 -1.20 -2.41 -17.47
C ARG A 246 -1.33 -1.73 -16.10
N ASN A 247 -1.46 -0.42 -16.15
CA ASN A 247 -1.81 0.52 -15.08
C ASN A 247 -0.74 0.75 -13.99
N VAL A 248 -0.38 2.03 -13.86
CA VAL A 248 0.73 2.58 -13.07
C VAL A 248 0.26 3.94 -12.57
N PHE A 249 0.14 4.07 -11.24
CA PHE A 249 -0.36 5.22 -10.44
C PHE A 249 -1.76 5.76 -10.78
#